data_AF-A0A8J7N1M5-F1
#
_entry.id   AF-A0A8J7N1M5-F1
#
_cell.length_a   1.000
_cell.length_b   1.000
_cell.length_c   1.000
_cell.angle_alpha   90.00
_cell.angle_beta   90.00
_cell.angle_gamma   90.00
#
_symmetry.space_group_name_H-M   'P 1'
#
loop_
_entity.id
_entity.type
_entity.pdbx_description
1 polymer ?
#
loop_
_entity_poly.entity_id
_entity_poly.type
_entity_poly.pdbx_seq_one_letter_code
_entity_poly.pdbx_strand_id
1 'polypeptide(L)'
;PDGEQIIYERTLNITSNGTTQLHSETPRLTFVDGSTIEVQQTVGNKLYDERAAQTLLFNLKDNTSYTDAQLTRRIYLPPTTDTTLCVRFYNLVPGHKYRLKLQGEQQGDMQRLEFVMPGADAVATPTCAPNSRTLYISTDGRTSPTVPHNYKGALLQYRQGKITKIIQH
;
A
#
# COMPACT_ATOMS: atom_id res chain seq x y z
N PRO A 1 -0.02 -30.64 14.73
CA PRO A 1 -0.88 -29.44 14.73
C PRO A 1 -1.60 -29.34 13.39
N ASP A 2 -2.92 -29.53 13.44
CA ASP A 2 -3.87 -29.54 12.33
C ASP A 2 -3.85 -28.26 11.48
N GLY A 3 -4.17 -28.38 10.19
CA GLY A 3 -4.45 -27.20 9.36
C GLY A 3 -4.65 -27.51 7.88
N GLU A 4 -5.83 -28.06 7.56
CA GLU A 4 -6.50 -28.06 6.25
C GLU A 4 -5.68 -28.43 5.00
N GLN A 5 -5.76 -29.71 4.59
CA GLN A 5 -5.50 -30.09 3.20
C GLN A 5 -6.74 -29.76 2.36
N ILE A 6 -6.61 -28.86 1.39
CA ILE A 6 -7.66 -28.59 0.39
C ILE A 6 -7.73 -29.80 -0.53
N ILE A 7 -8.75 -30.65 -0.34
CA ILE A 7 -8.89 -31.95 -1.05
C ILE A 7 -9.64 -31.79 -2.39
N TYR A 8 -10.15 -30.60 -2.70
CA TYR A 8 -10.92 -30.39 -3.92
C TYR A 8 -10.88 -28.94 -4.39
N GLU A 9 -10.15 -28.69 -5.47
CA GLU A 9 -10.25 -27.46 -6.25
C GLU A 9 -11.14 -27.73 -7.47
N ARG A 10 -12.21 -26.94 -7.61
CA ARG A 10 -13.12 -27.04 -8.75
C ARG A 10 -12.96 -25.80 -9.62
N THR A 11 -12.42 -25.98 -10.82
CA THR A 11 -12.38 -24.93 -11.83
C THR A 11 -13.80 -24.62 -12.30
N LEU A 12 -14.36 -23.49 -11.86
CA LEU A 12 -15.63 -22.98 -12.33
C LEU A 12 -15.37 -22.12 -13.57
N ASN A 13 -15.67 -22.67 -14.74
CA ASN A 13 -15.79 -21.89 -15.97
C ASN A 13 -17.12 -21.13 -15.89
N ILE A 14 -17.06 -19.85 -15.51
CA ILE A 14 -18.26 -19.03 -15.24
C ILE A 14 -19.03 -18.71 -16.52
N THR A 15 -18.41 -18.82 -17.71
CA THR A 15 -19.08 -18.71 -19.03
C THR A 15 -18.31 -19.46 -20.11
N SER A 16 -18.98 -19.98 -21.15
CA SER A 16 -18.35 -20.60 -22.33
C SER A 16 -17.56 -19.61 -23.21
N ASN A 17 -17.80 -18.31 -23.05
CA ASN A 17 -17.16 -17.21 -23.79
C ASN A 17 -16.37 -16.30 -22.82
N GLY A 18 -15.66 -16.91 -21.87
CA GLY A 18 -14.82 -16.18 -20.92
C GLY A 18 -13.35 -16.21 -21.32
N THR A 19 -12.62 -15.14 -21.04
CA THR A 19 -11.17 -15.07 -21.23
C THR A 19 -10.43 -15.15 -19.90
N THR A 20 -9.18 -15.60 -19.96
CA THR A 20 -8.23 -15.44 -18.84
C THR A 20 -7.20 -14.36 -19.10
N GLN A 21 -7.30 -13.69 -20.25
CA GLN A 21 -6.42 -12.59 -20.59
C GLN A 21 -6.88 -11.29 -19.90
N LEU A 22 -5.96 -10.73 -19.13
CA LEU A 22 -6.08 -9.39 -18.58
C LEU A 22 -4.97 -8.51 -19.14
N HIS A 23 -5.33 -7.28 -19.48
CA HIS A 23 -4.36 -6.22 -19.70
C HIS A 23 -3.86 -5.75 -18.34
N SER A 24 -2.56 -5.47 -18.23
CA SER A 24 -1.94 -5.01 -16.99
C SER A 24 -1.11 -3.79 -17.25
N GLU A 25 -1.37 -2.73 -16.50
CA GLU A 25 -0.53 -1.53 -16.50
C GLU A 25 0.70 -1.73 -15.60
N THR A 26 1.65 -0.80 -15.69
CA THR A 26 2.81 -0.78 -14.79
C THR A 26 2.36 -0.57 -13.34
N PRO A 27 2.80 -1.42 -12.40
CA PRO A 27 2.44 -1.27 -10.98
C PRO A 27 3.02 0.02 -10.40
N ARG A 28 2.27 0.67 -9.52
CA ARG A 28 2.75 1.79 -8.70
C ARG A 28 3.17 1.29 -7.33
N LEU A 29 4.39 1.63 -6.92
CA LEU A 29 4.95 1.26 -5.62
C LEU A 29 4.98 2.48 -4.71
N THR A 30 4.50 2.31 -3.48
CA THR A 30 4.61 3.31 -2.42
C THR A 30 5.30 2.68 -1.21
N PHE A 31 6.35 3.33 -0.70
CA PHE A 31 6.95 2.95 0.58
C PHE A 31 6.13 3.57 1.70
N VAL A 32 5.45 2.72 2.48
CA VAL A 32 4.62 3.16 3.61
C VAL A 32 5.52 3.51 4.80
N ASP A 33 6.53 2.67 5.03
CA ASP A 33 7.57 2.86 6.03
C ASP A 33 8.85 2.11 5.60
N GLY A 34 9.87 2.03 6.47
CA GLY A 34 11.15 1.36 6.17
C GLY A 34 11.08 -0.17 6.01
N SER A 35 9.92 -0.78 6.30
CA SER A 35 9.69 -2.23 6.27
C SER A 35 8.40 -2.63 5.53
N THR A 36 7.65 -1.66 5.01
CA THR A 36 6.34 -1.89 4.40
C THR A 36 6.22 -1.17 3.06
N ILE A 37 5.74 -1.91 2.07
CA ILE A 37 5.34 -1.34 0.78
C ILE A 37 3.86 -1.57 0.52
N GLU A 38 3.28 -0.66 -0.25
CA GLU A 38 2.00 -0.83 -0.92
C GLU A 38 2.24 -0.86 -2.43
N VAL A 39 1.69 -1.87 -3.09
CA VAL A 39 1.69 -2.01 -4.54
C VAL A 39 0.26 -1.81 -5.03
N GLN A 40 0.08 -0.85 -5.92
CA GLN A 40 -1.16 -0.63 -6.65
C GLN A 40 -1.00 -1.17 -8.06
N GLN A 41 -1.80 -2.16 -8.41
CA GLN A 41 -1.79 -2.82 -9.71
C GLN A 41 -3.13 -2.59 -10.41
N THR A 42 -3.11 -1.91 -11.55
CA THR A 42 -4.29 -1.79 -12.43
C THR A 42 -4.30 -2.93 -13.43
N VAL A 43 -5.42 -3.64 -13.49
CA VAL A 43 -5.69 -4.67 -14.49
C VAL A 43 -7.03 -4.41 -15.15
N GLY A 44 -7.16 -4.80 -16.42
CA GLY A 44 -8.32 -4.49 -17.22
C GLY A 44 -8.70 -5.61 -18.17
N ASN A 45 -10.00 -5.72 -18.41
CA ASN A 45 -10.54 -6.51 -19.52
C ASN A 45 -10.84 -5.58 -20.69
N LYS A 46 -10.09 -5.72 -21.78
CA LYS A 46 -10.24 -4.87 -22.97
C LYS A 46 -11.14 -5.50 -24.04
N LEU A 47 -11.69 -6.69 -23.79
CA LEU A 47 -12.66 -7.34 -24.68
C LEU A 47 -14.05 -6.73 -24.48
N TYR A 48 -14.86 -6.75 -25.54
CA TYR A 48 -16.16 -6.06 -25.61
C TYR A 48 -17.34 -6.95 -25.22
N ASP A 49 -17.20 -8.26 -25.36
CA ASP A 49 -18.27 -9.25 -25.24
C ASP A 49 -17.96 -10.39 -24.25
N GLU A 50 -16.69 -10.54 -23.89
CA GLU A 50 -16.24 -11.60 -22.98
C GLU A 50 -15.96 -11.08 -21.57
N ARG A 51 -16.32 -11.86 -20.55
CA ARG A 51 -15.88 -11.63 -19.17
C ARG A 51 -14.49 -12.21 -18.97
N ALA A 52 -13.65 -11.52 -18.19
CA ALA A 52 -12.34 -12.01 -17.83
C ALA A 52 -12.33 -12.59 -16.42
N ALA A 53 -11.71 -13.76 -16.24
CA ALA A 53 -11.48 -14.38 -14.94
C ALA A 53 -10.03 -14.88 -14.86
N GLN A 54 -9.29 -14.45 -13.83
CA GLN A 54 -7.89 -14.84 -13.68
C GLN A 54 -7.49 -14.86 -12.21
N THR A 55 -6.64 -15.82 -11.83
CA THR A 55 -5.92 -15.81 -10.56
C THR A 55 -4.61 -15.04 -10.76
N LEU A 56 -4.43 -13.93 -10.06
CA LEU A 56 -3.20 -13.15 -10.03
C LEU A 56 -2.33 -13.58 -8.86
N LEU A 57 -1.05 -13.83 -9.16
CA LEU A 57 -0.01 -14.21 -8.23
C LEU A 57 1.00 -13.06 -8.12
N PHE A 58 1.09 -12.46 -6.93
CA PHE A 58 2.08 -11.46 -6.58
C PHE A 58 3.25 -12.16 -5.87
N ASN A 59 4.31 -12.43 -6.61
CA ASN A 59 5.50 -13.09 -6.10
C ASN A 59 6.56 -12.06 -5.76
N LEU A 60 6.87 -11.90 -4.48
CA LEU A 60 7.91 -11.03 -3.98
C LEU A 60 9.12 -11.87 -3.57
N LYS A 61 10.26 -11.66 -4.24
CA LYS A 61 11.52 -12.30 -3.93
C LYS A 61 12.48 -11.29 -3.33
N ASP A 62 13.03 -11.59 -2.16
CA ASP A 62 14.22 -10.93 -1.64
C ASP A 62 15.44 -11.46 -2.40
N ASN A 63 16.10 -10.60 -3.18
CA ASN A 63 17.28 -11.01 -3.95
C ASN A 63 18.54 -11.12 -3.10
N THR A 64 18.52 -10.59 -1.86
CA THR A 64 19.64 -10.68 -0.92
C THR A 64 19.56 -11.97 -0.10
N SER A 65 18.39 -12.26 0.48
CA SER A 65 18.20 -13.45 1.34
C SER A 65 17.63 -14.67 0.60
N TYR A 66 17.19 -14.49 -0.65
CA TYR A 66 16.50 -15.50 -1.46
C TYR A 66 15.18 -16.01 -0.86
N THR A 67 14.59 -15.24 0.07
CA THR A 67 13.28 -15.54 0.64
C THR A 67 12.17 -15.11 -0.32
N ASP A 68 11.18 -15.97 -0.51
CA ASP A 68 10.03 -15.72 -1.38
C ASP A 68 8.75 -15.55 -0.56
N ALA A 69 7.92 -14.59 -0.95
CA ALA A 69 6.57 -14.41 -0.46
C ALA A 69 5.60 -14.37 -1.65
N GLN A 70 4.45 -15.01 -1.51
CA GLN A 70 3.42 -15.04 -2.55
C GLN A 70 2.07 -14.59 -1.98
N LEU A 71 1.37 -13.74 -2.73
CA LEU A 71 -0.02 -13.38 -2.45
C LEU A 71 -0.88 -13.68 -3.67
N THR A 72 -2.01 -14.35 -3.44
CA THR A 72 -2.96 -14.75 -4.48
C THR A 72 -4.22 -13.89 -4.45
N ARG A 73 -4.69 -13.44 -5.62
CA ARG A 73 -5.91 -12.67 -5.80
C ARG A 73 -6.71 -13.19 -6.99
N ARG A 74 -7.95 -13.59 -6.78
CA ARG A 74 -8.86 -13.96 -7.87
C ARG A 74 -9.61 -12.71 -8.35
N ILE A 75 -9.59 -12.48 -9.66
CA ILE A 75 -10.17 -11.31 -10.29
C ILE A 75 -11.18 -11.74 -11.35
N TYR A 76 -12.33 -11.07 -11.33
CA TYR A 76 -13.41 -11.25 -12.29
C TYR A 76 -13.80 -9.87 -12.82
N LEU A 77 -13.65 -9.64 -14.11
CA LEU A 77 -13.95 -8.35 -14.75
C LEU A 77 -15.01 -8.49 -15.83
N PRO A 78 -16.04 -7.63 -15.83
CA PRO A 78 -16.92 -7.46 -16.98
C PRO A 78 -16.14 -6.99 -18.22
N PRO A 79 -16.76 -7.06 -19.42
CA PRO A 79 -16.19 -6.46 -20.62
C PRO A 79 -15.83 -4.99 -20.44
N THR A 80 -14.77 -4.53 -21.10
CA THR A 80 -14.31 -3.12 -21.15
C THR A 80 -14.07 -2.46 -19.79
N THR A 81 -13.88 -3.24 -18.72
CA THR A 81 -13.79 -2.74 -17.35
C THR A 81 -12.38 -2.90 -16.79
N ASP A 82 -11.93 -1.88 -16.06
CA ASP A 82 -10.66 -1.88 -15.33
C ASP A 82 -10.91 -1.92 -13.82
N THR A 83 -9.96 -2.48 -13.08
CA THR A 83 -9.92 -2.44 -11.62
C THR A 83 -8.50 -2.19 -11.12
N THR A 84 -8.39 -1.61 -9.92
CA THR A 84 -7.12 -1.46 -9.23
C THR A 84 -7.08 -2.34 -7.99
N LEU A 85 -5.97 -3.04 -7.80
CA LEU A 85 -5.69 -3.89 -6.65
C LEU A 85 -4.62 -3.23 -5.80
N CYS A 86 -4.90 -3.10 -4.50
CA CYS A 86 -3.92 -2.63 -3.52
C CYS A 86 -3.46 -3.83 -2.68
N VAL A 87 -2.18 -4.15 -2.75
CA VAL A 87 -1.57 -5.22 -1.95
C VAL A 87 -0.44 -4.62 -1.11
N ARG A 88 -0.30 -5.11 0.13
CA ARG A 88 0.75 -4.67 1.04
C ARG A 88 1.63 -5.85 1.42
N PHE A 89 2.94 -5.59 1.45
CA PHE A 89 3.94 -6.49 1.99
C PHE A 89 4.58 -5.81 3.19
N TYR A 90 4.59 -6.50 4.32
CA TYR A 90 5.09 -6.03 5.61
C TYR A 90 6.33 -6.84 6.03
N ASN A 91 7.05 -6.35 7.03
CA ASN A 91 8.26 -6.98 7.57
C ASN A 91 9.37 -7.18 6.53
N LEU A 92 9.48 -6.28 5.56
CA LEU A 92 10.60 -6.23 4.62
C LEU A 92 11.83 -5.67 5.31
N VAL A 93 13.00 -6.12 4.89
CA VAL A 93 14.28 -5.74 5.49
C VAL A 93 14.77 -4.43 4.86
N PRO A 94 15.02 -3.37 5.67
CA PRO A 94 15.59 -2.12 5.18
C PRO A 94 16.88 -2.35 4.37
N GLY A 95 17.05 -1.64 3.26
CA GLY A 95 18.21 -1.74 2.38
C GLY A 95 18.27 -2.99 1.49
N HIS A 96 17.39 -3.99 1.66
CA HIS A 96 17.38 -5.16 0.79
C HIS A 96 16.78 -4.84 -0.59
N LYS A 97 17.28 -5.55 -1.62
CA LYS A 97 16.75 -5.47 -2.98
C LYS A 97 15.70 -6.56 -3.18
N TYR A 98 14.51 -6.13 -3.61
CA TYR A 98 13.39 -7.02 -3.90
C TYR A 98 13.04 -7.03 -5.38
N ARG A 99 12.50 -8.16 -5.83
CA ARG A 99 11.87 -8.32 -7.15
C ARG A 99 10.43 -8.77 -6.95
N LEU A 100 9.50 -7.93 -7.36
CA LEU A 100 8.10 -8.27 -7.47
C LEU A 100 7.79 -8.75 -8.89
N LYS A 101 7.14 -9.90 -9.00
CA LYS A 101 6.65 -10.47 -10.25
C LYS A 101 5.14 -10.68 -10.14
N LEU A 102 4.39 -10.03 -11.02
CA LEU A 102 2.97 -10.29 -11.22
C LEU A 102 2.81 -11.34 -12.32
N GLN A 103 2.07 -12.40 -12.00
CA GLN A 103 1.78 -13.49 -12.93
C GLN A 103 0.28 -13.79 -12.91
N GLY A 104 -0.31 -13.95 -14.08
CA GLY A 104 -1.61 -14.62 -14.21
C GLY A 104 -1.38 -16.12 -14.20
N GLU A 105 -2.11 -16.86 -13.38
CA GLU A 105 -1.98 -18.31 -13.25
C GLU A 105 -2.07 -19.01 -14.61
N GLN A 106 -2.99 -18.57 -15.47
CA GLN A 106 -3.12 -19.10 -16.83
C GLN A 106 -2.41 -18.28 -17.91
N GLN A 107 -2.19 -16.98 -17.69
CA GLN A 107 -1.61 -16.07 -18.68
C GLN A 107 -0.06 -16.04 -18.64
N GLY A 108 0.54 -16.49 -17.54
CA GLY A 108 1.97 -16.38 -17.30
C GLY A 108 2.40 -14.99 -16.84
N ASP A 109 3.65 -14.63 -17.10
CA ASP A 109 4.28 -13.40 -16.62
C ASP A 109 3.57 -12.17 -17.21
N MET A 110 3.06 -11.29 -16.34
CA MET A 110 2.35 -10.08 -16.74
C MET A 110 3.19 -8.83 -16.51
N GLN A 111 3.79 -8.68 -15.33
CA GLN A 111 4.62 -7.52 -14.97
C GLN A 111 5.78 -7.93 -14.05
N ARG A 112 6.84 -7.12 -14.07
CA ARG A 112 7.99 -7.27 -13.18
C ARG A 112 8.46 -5.90 -12.72
N LEU A 113 8.74 -5.79 -11.42
CA LEU A 113 9.25 -4.59 -10.78
C LEU A 113 10.42 -4.98 -9.87
N GLU A 114 11.48 -4.19 -9.88
CA GLU A 114 12.56 -4.28 -8.90
C GLU A 114 12.62 -3.00 -8.09
N PHE A 115 12.87 -3.13 -6.79
CA PHE A 115 13.00 -1.99 -5.89
C PHE A 115 13.96 -2.33 -4.75
N VAL A 116 14.43 -1.29 -4.07
CA VAL A 116 15.27 -1.41 -2.88
C VAL A 116 14.50 -0.78 -1.73
N MET A 117 14.40 -1.48 -0.60
CA MET A 117 13.82 -0.89 0.60
C MET A 117 14.70 0.28 1.07
N PRO A 118 14.12 1.42 1.48
CA PRO A 118 14.89 2.49 2.11
C PRO A 118 15.74 1.92 3.25
N GLY A 119 17.02 2.31 3.32
CA GLY A 119 17.87 1.99 4.47
C GLY A 119 17.31 2.60 5.77
N ALA A 120 17.81 2.14 6.92
CA ALA A 120 17.36 2.63 8.23
C ALA A 120 17.45 4.16 8.39
N ASP A 121 18.41 4.80 7.70
CA ASP A 121 18.60 6.26 7.69
C ASP A 121 17.87 6.98 6.53
N ALA A 122 17.31 6.23 5.57
CA ALA A 122 16.76 6.78 4.33
C ALA A 122 15.26 7.09 4.39
N VAL A 123 14.57 6.70 5.47
CA VAL A 123 13.23 7.24 5.75
C VAL A 123 13.44 8.64 6.29
N ALA A 124 13.39 9.63 5.41
CA ALA A 124 13.35 11.02 5.80
C ALA A 124 12.23 11.17 6.84
N THR A 125 12.63 11.39 8.09
CA THR A 125 11.71 11.85 9.13
C THR A 125 11.01 13.06 8.53
N PRO A 126 9.66 13.15 8.55
CA PRO A 126 8.96 14.29 7.98
C PRO A 126 9.60 15.54 8.56
N THR A 127 10.33 16.26 7.72
CA THR A 127 11.13 17.39 8.18
C THR A 127 10.13 18.47 8.45
N CYS A 128 9.79 18.66 9.73
CA CYS A 128 9.00 19.80 10.15
C CYS A 128 9.76 21.03 9.64
N ALA A 129 9.12 21.83 8.79
CA ALA A 129 9.73 23.04 8.26
C ALA A 129 10.39 23.80 9.43
N PRO A 130 11.66 24.24 9.30
CA PRO A 130 12.42 24.85 10.39
C PRO A 130 11.72 26.09 10.98
N ASN A 131 10.69 26.58 10.29
CA ASN A 131 9.90 27.77 10.62
C ASN A 131 8.43 27.45 10.94
N SER A 132 8.09 26.24 11.41
CA SER A 132 6.72 25.97 11.87
C SER A 132 6.37 26.92 13.02
N ARG A 133 5.54 27.93 12.72
CA ARG A 133 5.07 28.93 13.67
C ARG A 133 4.39 28.21 14.83
N THR A 134 4.73 28.59 16.05
CA THR A 134 4.04 28.11 17.25
C THR A 134 2.54 28.41 17.12
N LEU A 135 1.71 27.39 17.32
CA LEU A 135 0.25 27.50 17.32
C LEU A 135 -0.27 27.12 18.70
N TYR A 136 -1.15 27.95 19.25
CA TYR A 136 -1.89 27.67 20.48
C TYR A 136 -3.32 27.30 20.11
N ILE A 137 -3.77 26.16 20.60
CA ILE A 137 -5.12 25.62 20.36
C ILE A 137 -5.85 25.62 21.71
N SER A 138 -6.95 26.34 21.81
CA SER A 138 -7.81 26.31 22.99
C SER A 138 -8.69 25.07 23.01
N THR A 139 -9.27 24.76 24.17
CA THR A 139 -10.12 23.57 24.35
C THR A 139 -11.40 23.63 23.52
N ASP A 140 -11.81 24.82 23.07
CA ASP A 140 -12.92 25.04 22.12
C ASP A 140 -12.50 24.90 20.64
N GLY A 141 -11.24 24.55 20.36
CA GLY A 141 -10.71 24.31 19.03
C GLY A 141 -10.22 25.55 18.27
N ARG A 142 -10.30 26.74 18.86
CA ARG A 142 -9.76 27.95 18.21
C ARG A 142 -8.24 27.95 18.21
N THR A 143 -7.64 28.40 17.12
CA THR A 143 -6.18 28.48 16.95
C THR A 143 -5.69 29.92 16.96
N SER A 144 -4.53 30.15 17.57
CA SER A 144 -3.90 31.46 17.67
C SER A 144 -2.37 31.35 17.57
N PRO A 145 -1.67 32.27 16.87
CA PRO A 145 -0.21 32.27 16.82
C PRO A 145 0.44 32.73 18.14
N THR A 146 -0.33 33.37 19.01
CA THR A 146 0.10 33.83 20.33
C THR A 146 -0.86 33.34 21.42
N VAL A 147 -0.40 33.28 22.66
CA VAL A 147 -1.30 33.04 23.80
C VAL A 147 -2.29 34.22 23.86
N PRO A 148 -3.61 33.98 23.82
CA PRO A 148 -4.57 35.07 23.93
C PRO A 148 -4.35 35.86 25.22
N HIS A 149 -4.45 37.19 25.13
CA HIS A 149 -4.24 38.07 26.28
C HIS A 149 -5.28 37.75 27.39
N ASN A 150 -4.82 37.60 28.64
CA ASN A 150 -5.63 37.21 29.79
C ASN A 150 -6.30 35.81 29.72
N TYR A 151 -5.77 34.89 28.92
CA TYR A 151 -6.30 33.52 28.89
C TYR A 151 -6.05 32.79 30.22
N LYS A 152 -7.11 32.29 30.86
CA LYS A 152 -7.05 31.41 32.04
C LYS A 152 -7.52 30.02 31.67
N GLY A 153 -6.69 29.01 31.92
CA GLY A 153 -7.01 27.61 31.63
C GLY A 153 -5.95 26.90 30.81
N ALA A 154 -6.32 25.77 30.22
CA ALA A 154 -5.41 24.94 29.43
C ALA A 154 -5.44 25.31 27.94
N LEU A 155 -4.26 25.29 27.30
CA LEU A 155 -4.08 25.37 25.85
C LEU A 155 -3.19 24.19 25.40
N LEU A 156 -3.30 23.79 24.14
CA LEU A 156 -2.34 22.93 23.48
C LEU A 156 -1.39 23.81 22.65
N GLN A 157 -0.11 23.74 22.95
CA GLN A 157 0.95 24.35 22.15
C GLN A 157 1.44 23.34 21.12
N TYR A 158 1.26 23.65 19.85
CA TYR A 158 1.86 22.94 18.72
C TYR A 158 3.10 23.68 18.25
N ARG A 159 4.26 23.02 18.31
CA ARG A 159 5.55 23.54 17.84
C ARG A 159 6.38 22.39 17.27
N GLN A 160 6.85 22.53 16.03
CA GLN A 160 7.74 21.54 15.39
C GLN A 160 7.23 20.09 15.49
N GLY A 161 5.94 19.88 15.24
CA GLY A 161 5.34 18.53 15.26
C GLY A 161 5.05 17.99 16.67
N LYS A 162 5.40 18.73 17.73
CA LYS A 162 5.13 18.36 19.12
C LYS A 162 3.93 19.13 19.66
N ILE A 163 3.01 18.42 20.29
CA ILE A 163 1.88 18.99 21.05
C ILE A 163 2.23 18.93 22.53
N THR A 164 2.19 20.07 23.23
CA THR A 164 2.39 20.16 24.68
C THR A 164 1.21 20.89 25.32
N LYS A 165 0.65 20.34 26.40
CA LYS A 165 -0.36 21.05 27.19
C LYS A 165 0.30 22.13 28.03
N ILE A 166 -0.18 23.35 27.96
CA ILE A 166 0.22 24.48 28.83
C ILE A 166 -0.98 24.90 29.67
N ILE A 167 -0.74 25.31 30.91
CA ILE A 167 -1.77 25.82 31.82
C ILE A 167 -1.38 27.25 32.19
N GLN A 168 -2.28 28.20 31.91
CA GLN A 168 -2.14 29.61 32.28
C GLN A 168 -3.04 29.90 33.48
N HIS A 169 -2.48 30.51 34.52
CA HIS A 169 -3.15 30.82 35.79
C HIS A 169 -3.64 32.27 35.83
#